data_AF-A0A1V2QR90-F1
#
_entry.id   AF-A0A1V2QR90-F1
#
_cell.length_a   1.000
_cell.length_b   1.000
_cell.length_c   1.000
_cell.angle_alpha   90.00
_cell.angle_beta   90.00
_cell.angle_gamma   90.00
#
_symmetry.space_group_name_H-M   'P 1'
#
loop_
_entity.id
_entity.type
_entity.pdbx_description
1 polymer ?
#
loop_
_entity_poly.entity_id
_entity_poly.type
_entity_poly.pdbx_seq_one_letter_code
_entity_poly.pdbx_strand_id
1 'polypeptide(L)'
;MTTELQFAETLDPRGHPAYLNGGPRDRQWWPYGRWLAARAESRHDGYPLDHAWGSSRCYLPTDQFTVNTDPRYVLRVGKARVWQYIPPTQWAQWGREYRTSEEPAYEEHRP
;
A
#
# COMPACT_ATOMS: atom_id res chain seq x y z
N MET A 1 25.74 20.24 9.25
CA MET A 1 24.34 19.93 9.58
C MET A 1 24.05 18.56 9.01
N THR A 2 24.14 17.53 9.83
CA THR A 2 23.87 16.15 9.40
C THR A 2 22.55 15.78 10.03
N THR A 3 21.47 15.89 9.25
CA THR A 3 20.15 15.42 9.65
C THR A 3 20.24 13.91 9.70
N GLU A 4 20.40 13.37 10.91
CA GLU A 4 20.22 11.95 11.17
C GLU A 4 18.78 11.60 10.79
N LEU A 5 18.64 10.90 9.66
CA LEU A 5 17.48 10.09 9.37
C LEU A 5 17.38 9.08 10.51
N GLN A 6 16.61 9.43 11.54
CA GLN A 6 16.15 8.49 12.53
C GLN A 6 15.43 7.39 11.77
N PHE A 7 16.08 6.24 11.65
CA PHE A 7 15.46 5.01 11.21
C PHE A 7 14.29 4.77 12.16
N ALA A 8 13.09 5.07 11.67
CA ALA A 8 11.86 4.72 12.34
C ALA A 8 11.98 3.26 12.74
N GLU A 9 11.81 3.02 14.04
CA GLU A 9 11.60 1.70 14.63
C GLU A 9 10.80 0.88 13.63
N THR A 10 11.40 -0.20 13.12
CA THR A 10 10.84 -0.99 12.03
C THR A 10 9.66 -1.77 12.60
N LEU A 11 8.57 -1.08 12.87
CA LEU A 11 7.29 -1.62 13.28
C LEU A 11 6.95 -2.68 12.25
N ASP A 12 6.89 -3.94 12.69
CA ASP A 12 6.52 -5.06 11.83
C ASP A 12 5.21 -4.66 11.13
N PRO A 13 5.25 -4.36 9.82
CA PRO A 13 4.10 -3.85 9.09
C PRO A 13 2.97 -4.89 9.05
N ARG A 14 3.27 -6.17 9.32
CA ARG A 14 2.29 -7.25 9.43
C ARG A 14 1.38 -7.11 10.63
N GLY A 15 1.79 -6.37 11.66
CA GLY A 15 1.00 -6.14 12.87
C GLY A 15 -0.17 -5.16 12.69
N HIS A 16 -0.22 -4.43 11.57
CA HIS A 16 -1.16 -3.31 11.37
C HIS A 16 -1.94 -3.41 10.06
N PRO A 17 -3.28 -3.24 10.06
CA PRO A 17 -4.05 -3.12 8.82
C PRO A 17 -3.56 -1.96 7.94
N ALA A 18 -3.90 -1.99 6.66
CA ALA A 18 -3.69 -0.88 5.73
C ALA A 18 -4.95 0.01 5.68
N TYR A 19 -4.76 1.31 5.85
CA TYR A 19 -5.78 2.31 5.57
C TYR A 19 -5.42 3.06 4.28
N LEU A 20 -6.32 3.07 3.30
CA LEU A 20 -6.09 3.66 2.00
C LEU A 20 -6.59 5.11 1.98
N ASN A 21 -5.71 6.06 1.69
CA ASN A 21 -6.02 7.49 1.65
C ASN A 21 -5.89 8.03 0.21
N GLY A 22 -6.97 8.63 -0.28
CA GLY A 22 -7.11 9.11 -1.65
C GLY A 22 -7.30 8.00 -2.70
N GLY A 23 -7.42 8.42 -3.95
CA GLY A 23 -7.54 7.53 -5.10
C GLY A 23 -8.86 6.74 -5.16
N PRO A 24 -8.93 5.70 -6.01
CA PRO A 24 -10.16 4.93 -6.24
C PRO A 24 -10.66 4.13 -5.03
N ARG A 25 -9.82 3.91 -4.02
CA ARG A 25 -10.14 3.13 -2.81
C ARG A 25 -10.07 3.97 -1.53
N ASP A 26 -10.36 5.27 -1.64
CA ASP A 26 -10.29 6.20 -0.51
C ASP A 26 -11.11 5.71 0.71
N ARG A 27 -10.54 5.91 1.90
CA ARG A 27 -11.08 5.56 3.22
C ARG A 27 -11.34 4.08 3.46
N GLN A 28 -10.75 3.20 2.64
CA GLN A 28 -10.91 1.76 2.83
C GLN A 28 -9.89 1.19 3.83
N TRP A 29 -10.35 0.24 4.62
CA TRP A 29 -9.54 -0.52 5.58
C TRP A 29 -9.35 -1.95 5.07
N TRP A 30 -8.10 -2.40 5.05
CA TRP A 30 -7.73 -3.73 4.56
C TRP A 30 -6.87 -4.47 5.59
N PRO A 31 -7.15 -5.76 5.86
CA PRO A 31 -6.16 -6.60 6.55
C PRO A 31 -4.86 -6.62 5.74
N TYR A 32 -3.71 -6.44 6.40
CA TYR A 32 -2.43 -6.24 5.72
C TYR A 32 -2.11 -7.36 4.71
N GLY A 33 -2.28 -8.62 5.10
CA GLY A 33 -2.05 -9.75 4.19
C GLY A 33 -2.95 -9.75 2.96
N ARG A 34 -4.23 -9.35 3.09
CA ARG A 34 -5.15 -9.22 1.94
C ARG A 34 -4.78 -8.05 1.04
N TRP A 35 -4.27 -6.97 1.64
CA TRP A 35 -3.79 -5.82 0.89
C TRP A 35 -2.58 -6.17 0.03
N LEU A 36 -1.58 -6.86 0.59
CA LEU A 36 -0.42 -7.34 -0.18
C LEU A 36 -0.84 -8.32 -1.29
N ALA A 37 -1.77 -9.23 -1.01
CA ALA A 37 -2.29 -10.17 -2.01
C ALA A 37 -2.96 -9.44 -3.20
N ALA A 38 -3.82 -8.44 -2.94
CA ALA A 38 -4.47 -7.66 -4.00
C ALA A 38 -3.48 -6.89 -4.88
N ARG A 39 -2.39 -6.38 -4.30
CA ARG A 39 -1.31 -5.73 -5.06
C ARG A 39 -0.54 -6.72 -5.92
N ALA A 40 -0.25 -7.92 -5.39
CA ALA A 40 0.44 -8.97 -6.12
C ALA A 40 -0.41 -9.48 -7.31
N GLU A 41 -1.69 -9.76 -7.08
CA GLU A 41 -2.65 -10.18 -8.12
C GLU A 41 -2.77 -9.12 -9.22
N SER A 42 -2.90 -7.84 -8.86
CA SER A 42 -2.93 -6.75 -9.83
C SER A 42 -1.69 -6.69 -10.74
N ARG A 43 -0.52 -7.18 -10.30
CA ARG A 43 0.67 -7.29 -11.16
C ARG A 43 0.60 -8.50 -12.06
N HIS A 44 0.18 -9.63 -11.50
CA HIS A 44 0.06 -10.88 -12.24
C HIS A 44 -0.86 -10.72 -13.45
N ASP A 45 -1.99 -10.03 -13.27
CA ASP A 45 -2.95 -9.78 -14.34
C ASP A 45 -2.49 -8.71 -15.35
N GLY A 46 -1.40 -7.99 -15.07
CA GLY A 46 -0.84 -6.97 -15.97
C GLY A 46 -1.69 -5.71 -16.15
N TYR A 47 -2.71 -5.49 -15.30
CA TYR A 47 -3.60 -4.33 -15.44
C TYR A 47 -2.85 -3.00 -15.38
N PRO A 48 -3.07 -2.04 -16.29
CA PRO A 48 -2.41 -0.75 -16.24
C PRO A 48 -2.77 0.04 -14.97
N LEU A 49 -1.90 0.94 -14.52
CA LEU A 49 -2.02 1.64 -13.23
C LEU A 49 -3.26 2.53 -13.08
N ASP A 50 -3.82 2.99 -14.19
CA ASP A 50 -5.07 3.76 -14.26
C ASP A 50 -6.32 2.86 -14.21
N HIS A 51 -6.17 1.55 -14.37
CA HIS A 51 -7.26 0.60 -14.23
C HIS A 51 -7.70 0.44 -12.77
N ALA A 52 -8.99 0.19 -12.52
CA ALA A 52 -9.51 0.01 -11.17
C ALA A 52 -8.77 -1.07 -10.36
N TRP A 53 -8.40 -2.18 -11.01
CA TRP A 53 -7.61 -3.25 -10.40
C TRP A 53 -6.13 -2.89 -10.27
N GLY A 54 -5.56 -2.23 -11.29
CA GLY A 54 -4.18 -1.71 -11.33
C GLY A 54 -3.86 -0.68 -10.25
N SER A 55 -4.86 0.13 -9.88
CA SER A 55 -4.74 1.24 -8.94
C SER A 55 -4.31 0.83 -7.53
N SER A 56 -4.44 -0.46 -7.16
CA SER A 56 -3.96 -0.98 -5.87
C SER A 56 -2.44 -0.81 -5.70
N ARG A 57 -1.71 -0.81 -6.82
CA ARG A 57 -0.24 -0.65 -6.87
C ARG A 57 0.19 0.81 -6.75
N CYS A 58 -0.75 1.74 -6.94
CA CYS A 58 -0.53 3.19 -6.87
C CYS A 58 -0.50 3.74 -5.44
N TYR A 59 -0.53 2.89 -4.41
CA TYR A 59 -0.51 3.30 -3.01
C TYR A 59 0.89 3.09 -2.42
N LEU A 60 1.41 4.10 -1.72
CA LEU A 60 2.69 4.08 -1.03
C LEU A 60 2.45 4.07 0.49
N PRO A 61 3.10 3.20 1.28
CA PRO A 61 2.97 3.25 2.74
C PRO A 61 3.60 4.54 3.28
N THR A 62 2.99 5.12 4.31
CA THR A 62 3.54 6.28 5.04
C THR A 62 3.88 5.89 6.47
N ASP A 63 4.58 6.76 7.20
CA ASP A 63 4.86 6.52 8.63
C ASP A 63 3.70 6.94 9.54
N GLN A 64 2.59 7.39 8.95
CA GLN A 64 1.41 7.79 9.68
C GLN A 64 0.54 6.58 10.01
N PHE A 65 -0.04 6.60 11.21
CA PHE A 65 -1.03 5.64 11.64
C PHE A 65 -2.36 6.33 11.88
N THR A 66 -3.45 5.61 11.63
CA THR A 66 -4.81 6.05 11.92
C THR A 66 -5.56 5.00 12.73
N VAL A 67 -6.62 5.42 13.40
CA VAL A 67 -7.49 4.56 14.21
C VAL A 67 -8.89 4.57 13.65
N ASN A 68 -9.53 3.41 13.61
CA ASN A 68 -10.89 3.32 13.10
C ASN A 68 -11.86 3.75 14.19
N THR A 69 -12.47 4.93 14.03
CA THR A 69 -13.50 5.43 14.93
C THR A 69 -14.92 5.11 14.44
N ASP A 70 -15.06 4.55 13.23
CA ASP A 70 -16.36 4.23 12.66
C ASP A 70 -16.77 2.81 13.08
N PRO A 71 -17.88 2.68 13.85
CA PRO A 71 -18.35 1.38 14.27
C PRO A 71 -18.75 0.49 13.08
N ARG A 72 -19.05 0.98 11.88
CA ARG A 72 -19.53 0.12 10.80
C ARG A 72 -18.47 -0.84 10.23
N TYR A 73 -17.18 -0.60 10.48
CA TYR A 73 -16.10 -1.41 9.91
C TYR A 73 -15.62 -2.49 10.88
N VAL A 74 -15.60 -3.74 10.45
CA VAL A 74 -15.28 -4.93 11.27
C VAL A 74 -13.84 -4.93 11.80
N LEU A 75 -12.92 -4.19 11.18
CA LEU A 75 -11.55 -3.97 11.66
C LEU A 75 -11.49 -2.95 12.82
N ARG A 76 -12.40 -3.08 13.81
CA ARG A 76 -12.64 -2.12 14.90
C ARG A 76 -11.50 -1.98 15.92
N VAL A 77 -10.49 -2.84 15.87
CA VAL A 77 -9.49 -2.92 16.94
C VAL A 77 -8.10 -2.83 16.32
N GLY A 78 -7.47 -1.66 16.45
CA GLY A 78 -6.06 -1.47 16.11
C GLY A 78 -5.74 -0.17 15.37
N LYS A 79 -4.47 0.22 15.42
CA LYS A 79 -3.88 1.23 14.55
C LYS A 79 -3.65 0.62 13.17
N ALA A 80 -4.03 1.32 12.11
CA ALA A 80 -3.67 0.98 10.73
C ALA A 80 -2.59 1.91 10.21
N ARG A 81 -1.67 1.38 9.41
CA ARG A 81 -0.70 2.19 8.67
C ARG A 81 -1.41 2.85 7.49
N VAL A 82 -1.20 4.14 7.31
CA VAL A 82 -1.77 4.89 6.17
C VAL A 82 -0.98 4.56 4.91
N TRP A 83 -1.69 4.29 3.83
CA TRP A 83 -1.17 4.11 2.49
C TRP A 83 -1.75 5.22 1.62
N GLN A 84 -0.89 6.08 1.10
CA GLN A 84 -1.27 7.25 0.32
C GLN A 84 -1.32 6.89 -1.17
N TYR A 85 -2.41 7.24 -1.83
CA TYR A 85 -2.51 7.16 -3.28
C TYR A 85 -1.58 8.18 -3.94
N ILE A 86 -0.77 7.68 -4.88
CA ILE A 86 0.12 8.42 -5.76
C ILE A 86 -0.36 8.18 -7.20
N PRO A 87 -0.67 9.24 -7.98
CA PRO A 87 -1.24 9.06 -9.32
C PRO A 87 -0.24 8.39 -10.29
N PRO A 88 -0.73 7.67 -11.33
CA PRO A 88 0.12 7.00 -12.32
C PRO A 88 1.17 7.90 -12.97
N THR A 89 0.85 9.18 -13.19
CA THR A 89 1.78 10.17 -13.75
C THR A 89 3.03 10.36 -12.90
N GLN A 90 2.90 10.31 -11.57
CA GLN A 90 4.03 10.42 -10.66
C GLN A 90 4.87 9.15 -10.62
N TRP A 91 4.25 7.96 -10.72
CA TRP A 91 4.99 6.70 -10.87
C TRP A 91 5.79 6.64 -12.17
N ALA A 92 5.22 7.14 -13.27
CA ALA A 92 5.93 7.23 -14.55
C ALA A 92 7.19 8.09 -14.45
N GLN A 93 7.14 9.20 -13.69
CA GLN A 93 8.32 10.04 -13.43
C GLN A 93 9.38 9.33 -12.57
N TRP A 94 8.96 8.48 -11.62
CA TRP A 94 9.86 7.70 -10.77
C TRP A 94 10.36 6.41 -11.43
N GLY A 95 9.83 6.06 -12.60
CA GLY A 95 10.21 4.90 -13.40
C GLY A 95 9.50 3.60 -13.04
N ARG A 96 9.03 3.43 -11.79
CA ARG A 96 8.23 2.26 -11.39
C ARG A 96 7.43 2.50 -10.11
N GLU A 97 6.37 1.71 -9.92
CA GLU A 97 5.64 1.59 -8.67
C GLU A 97 6.51 1.08 -7.51
N TYR A 98 6.16 1.47 -6.28
CA TYR A 98 6.80 0.95 -5.08
C TYR A 98 6.41 -0.51 -4.81
N ARG A 99 7.37 -1.31 -4.34
CA ARG A 99 7.16 -2.66 -3.84
C ARG A 99 7.65 -2.76 -2.40
N THR A 100 6.83 -3.31 -1.50
CA THR A 100 7.29 -3.67 -0.16
C THR A 100 8.15 -4.93 -0.21
N SER A 101 9.08 -5.08 0.73
CA SER A 101 9.90 -6.29 0.88
C SER A 101 9.08 -7.57 1.09
N GLU A 102 7.86 -7.44 1.60
CA GLU A 102 6.95 -8.55 1.88
C GLU A 102 6.05 -8.92 0.68
N GLU A 103 6.09 -8.13 -0.39
CA GLU A 103 5.43 -8.56 -1.63
C GLU A 103 6.25 -9.69 -2.24
N PRO A 104 5.61 -10.82 -2.65
CA PRO A 104 6.33 -11.92 -3.27
C PRO A 104 7.11 -11.39 -4.47
N ALA A 105 8.37 -11.83 -4.60
CA ALA A 105 9.15 -11.57 -5.78
C ALA A 105 8.39 -12.18 -6.96
N TYR A 106 7.82 -11.33 -7.81
CA TYR A 106 7.31 -11.79 -9.08
C TYR A 106 8.52 -12.12 -9.93
N GLU A 107 8.83 -13.41 -10.06
CA GLU A 107 9.65 -13.87 -11.17
C GLU A 107 8.90 -13.45 -12.43
N GLU A 108 9.45 -12.50 -13.18
CA GLU A 108 9.06 -12.29 -14.57
C GLU A 108 9.28 -13.63 -15.27
N HIS A 109 8.25 -14.49 -15.30
CA HIS A 109 8.17 -15.56 -16.29
C HIS A 109 8.05 -14.87 -17.64
N ARG A 110 9.20 -14.48 -18.18
CA ARG A 110 9.33 -14.16 -19.59
C ARG A 110 9.11 -15.47 -20.35
N PRO A 111 8.17 -15.52 -21.30
CA PRO A 111 8.16 -16.59 -22.28
C PRO A 111 9.45 -16.61 -23.10
#